data_AF-A0A350FZP6-F1
#
_entry.id   AF-A0A350FZP6-F1
#
_cell.length_a   1.000
_cell.length_b   1.000
_cell.length_c   1.000
_cell.angle_alpha   90.00
_cell.angle_beta   90.00
_cell.angle_gamma   90.00
#
_symmetry.space_group_name_H-M   'P 1'
#
loop_
_entity.id
_entity.type
_entity.pdbx_description
1 polymer ?
#
loop_
_entity_poly.entity_id
_entity_poly.type
_entity_poly.pdbx_seq_one_letter_code
_entity_poly.pdbx_strand_id
1 'polypeptide(L)' 'MTDEIKQLEYRVQTTGNAMLGTRDVNIQKTLVIWGKEGREAINVHTPSGNSRITIVAKLPLTKRMLLSSK' A
#
# COMPACT_ATOMS: atom_id res chain seq x y z
N MET A 1 1.56 31.97 6.55
CA MET A 1 2.51 30.92 6.12
C MET A 1 1.78 29.62 6.34
N THR A 2 1.34 28.98 5.26
CA THR A 2 0.50 27.78 5.33
C THR A 2 1.46 26.61 5.32
N ASP A 3 1.74 26.04 6.49
CA ASP A 3 2.43 24.76 6.60
C ASP A 3 1.63 23.73 5.79
N GLU A 4 2.04 23.51 4.54
CA GLU A 4 1.56 22.43 3.70
C GLU A 4 2.02 21.14 4.35
N ILE A 5 1.19 20.64 5.27
CA ILE A 5 1.38 19.36 5.90
C ILE A 5 1.46 18.31 4.79
N LYS A 6 2.68 17.94 4.40
CA LYS A 6 2.99 16.75 3.59
C LYS A 6 2.80 15.51 4.45
N GLN A 7 1.60 15.32 5.01
CA GLN A 7 1.27 14.09 5.72
C GLN A 7 1.18 12.96 4.69
N LEU A 8 1.97 11.93 4.90
CA LEU A 8 1.92 10.69 4.15
C LEU A 8 1.22 9.66 5.02
N GLU A 9 0.14 9.07 4.52
CA GLU A 9 -0.48 7.94 5.20
C GLU A 9 0.18 6.65 4.71
N TYR A 10 0.75 5.88 5.63
CA TYR A 10 1.37 4.60 5.32
C TYR A 10 0.39 3.45 5.58
N ARG A 11 0.27 2.54 4.62
CA ARG A 11 -0.50 1.31 4.74
C ARG A 11 0.41 0.11 4.52
N VAL A 12 0.34 -0.85 5.43
CA VAL A 12 1.09 -2.09 5.37
C VAL A 12 0.10 -3.23 5.22
N GLN A 13 0.34 -4.13 4.25
CA GLN A 13 -0.46 -5.34 4.09
C GLN A 13 0.44 -6.52 3.77
N THR A 14 0.27 -7.59 4.54
CA THR A 14 0.88 -8.88 4.26
C THR A 14 -0.13 -9.72 3.50
N THR A 15 0.24 -10.15 2.30
CA THR A 15 -0.55 -11.04 1.44
C THR A 15 0.21 -12.35 1.25
N GLY A 16 -0.51 -13.47 1.23
CA GLY A 16 0.08 -14.80 1.03
C GLY A 16 -0.43 -15.82 2.03
N ASN A 17 -0.46 -17.08 1.62
CA ASN A 17 -0.79 -18.18 2.50
C ASN A 17 0.49 -18.92 2.93
N ALA A 18 0.55 -19.39 4.17
CA ALA A 18 1.71 -20.12 4.70
C ALA A 18 1.91 -21.49 4.02
N MET A 19 0.86 -22.07 3.43
CA MET A 19 0.91 -23.36 2.73
C MET A 19 1.00 -23.25 1.19
N LEU A 20 0.48 -22.19 0.58
CA LEU A 20 0.33 -22.05 -0.88
C LEU A 20 1.18 -20.93 -1.47
N GLY A 21 1.94 -20.23 -0.63
CA GLY A 21 2.70 -19.05 -0.98
C GLY A 21 1.87 -17.85 -1.38
N THR A 22 2.56 -16.82 -1.85
CA THR A 22 1.94 -15.63 -2.44
C THR A 22 1.98 -15.79 -3.94
N ARG A 23 0.82 -15.98 -4.56
CA ARG A 23 0.71 -15.97 -6.01
C ARG A 23 0.81 -14.54 -6.50
N ASP A 24 1.50 -14.33 -7.62
CA ASP A 24 1.68 -13.00 -8.25
C ASP A 24 0.34 -12.30 -8.51
N VAL A 25 -0.70 -13.07 -8.81
CA VAL A 25 -2.08 -12.59 -8.99
C VAL A 25 -2.61 -11.84 -7.76
N ASN A 26 -2.25 -12.25 -6.55
CA ASN A 26 -2.69 -11.59 -5.33
C ASN A 26 -1.95 -10.27 -5.12
N ILE A 27 -0.66 -10.22 -5.42
CA ILE A 27 0.14 -8.99 -5.39
C ILE A 27 -0.45 -7.99 -6.38
N GLN A 28 -0.69 -8.42 -7.62
CA GLN A 28 -1.25 -7.59 -8.67
C GLN A 28 -2.63 -7.04 -8.28
N LYS A 29 -3.52 -7.88 -7.73
CA LYS A 29 -4.83 -7.42 -7.22
C LYS A 29 -4.69 -6.34 -6.15
N THR A 30 -3.79 -6.53 -5.17
CA THR A 30 -3.53 -5.55 -4.11
C THR A 30 -3.02 -4.23 -4.70
N LEU A 31 -2.05 -4.27 -5.61
CA LEU A 31 -1.51 -3.07 -6.27
C LEU A 31 -2.55 -2.34 -7.11
N VAL A 32 -3.43 -3.06 -7.81
CA VAL A 32 -4.52 -2.45 -8.59
C VAL A 32 -5.52 -1.74 -7.68
N ILE A 33 -5.91 -2.34 -6.56
CA ILE A 33 -6.81 -1.71 -5.58
C ILE A 33 -6.16 -0.46 -5.01
N TRP A 34 -4.91 -0.55 -4.59
CA TRP A 34 -4.16 0.57 -4.03
C TRP A 34 -3.96 1.70 -5.04
N GLY A 35 -3.66 1.38 -6.30
CA GLY A 35 -3.60 2.38 -7.37
C GLY A 35 -4.93 3.10 -7.56
N LYS A 36 -6.08 2.40 -7.46
CA LYS A 36 -7.42 3.01 -7.50
C LYS A 36 -7.69 3.90 -6.28
N GLU A 37 -7.16 3.54 -5.11
CA GLU A 37 -7.19 4.36 -3.89
C GLU A 37 -6.21 5.56 -3.94
N GLY A 38 -5.38 5.67 -4.99
CA GLY A 38 -4.31 6.68 -5.09
C GLY A 38 -3.08 6.38 -4.24
N ARG A 39 -2.95 5.17 -3.71
CA ARG A 39 -1.79 4.71 -2.94
C ARG A 39 -0.68 4.22 -3.87
N GLU A 40 0.55 4.58 -3.54
CA GLU A 40 1.76 4.19 -4.26
C GLU A 40 2.55 3.19 -3.40
N ALA A 41 2.80 1.98 -3.92
CA ALA A 41 3.64 1.00 -3.24
C ALA A 41 5.11 1.46 -3.22
N ILE A 42 5.72 1.50 -2.05
CA ILE A 42 7.08 1.99 -1.83
C ILE A 42 8.06 0.91 -1.39
N ASN A 43 7.56 -0.20 -0.85
CA ASN A 43 8.40 -1.30 -0.42
C ASN A 43 7.63 -2.62 -0.57
N VAL A 44 8.31 -3.63 -1.09
CA VAL A 44 7.84 -5.01 -1.18
C VAL A 44 8.94 -5.87 -0.59
N HIS A 45 8.65 -6.57 0.50
CA HIS A 45 9.62 -7.49 1.09
C HIS A 45 8.98 -8.82 1.45
N THR A 46 9.80 -9.86 1.34
CA THR A 46 9.46 -11.23 1.70
C THR A 46 10.28 -11.57 2.95
N PRO A 47 9.65 -11.81 4.11
CA PRO A 47 10.38 -12.24 5.29
C PRO A 47 11.09 -13.56 5.00
N SER A 48 12.38 -13.66 5.35
CA SER A 48 13.17 -14.88 5.15
C SER A 48 12.47 -16.09 5.79
N GLY A 49 12.38 -17.20 5.06
CA GLY A 49 11.72 -18.42 5.51
C GLY A 49 10.19 -18.40 5.47
N ASN A 50 9.56 -17.35 4.91
CA ASN A 50 8.11 -17.28 4.75
C ASN A 50 7.73 -17.04 3.27
N SER A 51 6.70 -17.72 2.82
CA SER A 51 6.13 -17.56 1.47
C SER A 51 5.12 -16.40 1.38
N ARG A 52 5.07 -15.54 2.40
CA ARG A 52 4.22 -14.33 2.47
C ARG A 52 4.99 -13.10 2.01
N ILE A 53 4.30 -12.18 1.36
CA ILE A 53 4.87 -10.91 0.90
C ILE A 53 4.19 -9.77 1.66
N THR A 54 5.00 -8.87 2.20
CA THR A 54 4.53 -7.64 2.83
C THR A 54 4.78 -6.48 1.89
N ILE A 55 3.71 -5.74 1.61
CA ILE A 55 3.73 -4.55 0.75
C ILE A 55 3.45 -3.35 1.63
N VAL A 56 4.26 -2.30 1.47
CA VAL A 56 4.08 -0.99 2.10
C VAL A 56 3.71 0.00 1.00
N ALA A 57 2.65 0.76 1.20
CA ALA A 57 2.25 1.84 0.33
C ALA A 57 2.10 3.15 1.08
N LYS A 58 2.41 4.26 0.41
CA LYS A 58 2.15 5.63 0.88
C LYS A 58 0.97 6.21 0.11
N LEU A 59 0.20 7.05 0.79
CA LEU A 59 -0.83 7.88 0.17
C LEU A 59 -0.37 9.34 0.28
N PRO A 60 -0.08 10.01 -0.84
CA PRO A 60 0.10 11.45 -0.82
C PRO A 60 -1.25 12.10 -0.54
N LEU A 61 -1.43 12.64 0.67
CA LEU A 61 -2.60 13.45 1.02
C LEU A 61 -2.55 14.77 0.25
N THR A 62 -2.89 14.71 -1.03
CA THR A 62 -3.06 15.91 -1.85
C THR A 62 -4.33 16.64 -1.42
N LYS A 63 -4.37 17.96 -1.60
CA LYS A 63 -5.50 18.83 -1.23
C LYS A 63 -6.87 18.30 -1.70
N ARG A 64 -6.89 17.58 -2.83
CA ARG A 64 -8.07 16.93 -3.42
C ARG A 64 -8.69 15.83 -2.54
N MET A 65 -7.87 15.10 -1.78
CA MET A 65 -8.32 14.03 -0.90
C MET A 65 -8.95 14.56 0.39
N LEU A 66 -8.40 15.64 0.96
CA LEU A 66 -8.95 16.30 2.15
C LEU A 66 -10.34 16.93 1.89
N LEU A 67 -10.61 17.37 0.66
CA LEU A 67 -11.91 17.92 0.24
C LEU A 67 -13.00 16.85 0.05
N SER A 68 -12.63 15.57 -0.17
CA SER A 68 -13.58 14.47 -0.35
C SER A 68 -14.03 13.84 0.97
N SER A 69 -13.47 14.26 2.09
CA SER A 69 -13.75 13.71 3.43
C SER A 69 -14.63 14.62 4.29
N LYS A 70 -15.44 15.49 3.66
CA LYS A 70 -16.30 16.48 4.32
C LYS A 70 -17.77 16.29 3.97
#